data_AF-A0A858QWD4-F1
#
_entry.id   AF-A0A858QWD4-F1
#
_cell.length_a   1.000
_cell.length_b   1.000
_cell.length_c   1.000
_cell.angle_alpha   90.00
_cell.angle_beta   90.00
_cell.angle_gamma   90.00
#
_symmetry.space_group_name_H-M   'P 1'
#
loop_
_entity.id
_entity.type
_entity.pdbx_description
1 polymer ?
#
loop_
_entity_poly.entity_id
_entity_poly.type
_entity_poly.pdbx_seq_one_letter_code
_entity_poly.pdbx_strand_id
1 'polypeptide(L)'
;MNDAPLRLFDILPMVDHSSHAALMLIVALTLLFTLSIALWYRYFTPLAKLQRALLNHSITPRQGCHQLAGMMTINSAMVQEINRLRFQAAEPTLVEVQRFIKRARNVL
;
A
#
# COMPACT_ATOMS: atom_id res chain seq x y z
N MET A 1 -25.10 -30.84 -64.32
CA MET A 1 -24.21 -31.58 -63.40
C MET A 1 -22.82 -31.04 -63.62
N ASN A 2 -22.45 -30.02 -62.85
CA ASN A 2 -21.08 -29.49 -62.80
C ASN A 2 -20.83 -29.26 -61.31
N ASP A 3 -20.12 -30.21 -60.73
CA ASP A 3 -19.80 -30.28 -59.31
C ASP A 3 -18.79 -29.18 -58.99
N ALA A 4 -19.24 -28.15 -58.28
CA ALA A 4 -18.36 -27.19 -57.66
C ALA A 4 -17.92 -27.75 -56.30
N PRO A 5 -16.64 -28.11 -56.09
CA PRO A 5 -16.14 -28.35 -54.74
C PRO A 5 -16.02 -26.99 -54.03
N LEU A 6 -17.13 -26.54 -53.43
CA LEU A 6 -17.14 -25.40 -52.53
C LEU A 6 -16.29 -25.74 -51.29
N ARG A 7 -15.11 -25.12 -51.24
CA ARG A 7 -14.49 -24.51 -50.05
C ARG A 7 -14.60 -25.29 -48.75
N LEU A 8 -13.77 -26.32 -48.60
CA LEU A 8 -13.58 -27.02 -47.31
C LEU A 8 -12.58 -26.32 -46.36
N PHE A 9 -11.99 -25.18 -46.75
CA PHE A 9 -10.90 -24.52 -45.99
C PHE A 9 -11.32 -23.28 -45.18
N ASP A 10 -12.60 -22.91 -45.19
CA ASP A 10 -13.07 -21.66 -44.54
C ASP A 10 -13.61 -21.86 -43.10
N ILE A 11 -13.25 -22.96 -42.44
CA ILE A 11 -13.60 -23.21 -41.04
C ILE A 11 -12.31 -23.38 -40.22
N LEU A 12 -11.41 -22.39 -40.31
CA LEU A 12 -10.66 -22.06 -39.11
C LEU A 12 -11.63 -21.24 -38.25
N PRO A 13 -11.88 -21.60 -36.98
CA PRO A 13 -12.54 -20.67 -36.08
C PRO A 13 -11.67 -19.41 -36.08
N MET A 14 -12.22 -18.31 -36.60
CA MET A 14 -11.63 -16.99 -36.43
C MET A 14 -11.50 -16.81 -34.92
N VAL A 15 -10.28 -16.97 -34.40
CA VAL A 15 -9.99 -16.82 -32.97
C VAL A 15 -10.58 -15.48 -32.56
N ASP A 16 -11.55 -15.50 -31.65
CA ASP A 16 -12.24 -14.29 -31.19
C ASP A 16 -11.24 -13.42 -30.42
N HIS A 17 -10.52 -12.58 -31.16
CA HIS A 17 -9.55 -11.62 -30.60
C HIS A 17 -10.24 -10.64 -29.63
N SER A 18 -11.56 -10.46 -29.76
CA SER A 18 -12.39 -9.65 -28.85
C SER A 18 -12.48 -10.25 -27.43
N SER A 19 -12.61 -11.57 -27.32
CA SER A 19 -12.69 -12.28 -26.03
C SER A 19 -11.36 -12.21 -25.28
N HIS A 20 -10.24 -12.36 -25.99
CA HIS A 20 -8.92 -12.19 -25.40
C HIS A 20 -8.64 -10.74 -25.00
N ALA A 21 -9.09 -9.75 -25.78
CA ALA A 21 -8.97 -8.33 -25.44
C ALA A 21 -9.80 -7.97 -24.19
N ALA A 22 -11.04 -8.46 -24.09
CA ALA A 22 -11.89 -8.24 -22.93
C ALA A 22 -11.29 -8.85 -21.65
N LEU A 23 -10.76 -10.07 -21.72
CA LEU A 23 -10.07 -10.71 -20.59
C LEU A 23 -8.83 -9.92 -20.15
N MET A 24 -8.00 -9.46 -21.10
CA MET A 24 -6.83 -8.63 -20.80
C MET A 24 -7.23 -7.31 -20.13
N LEU A 25 -8.35 -6.70 -20.55
CA LEU A 25 -8.86 -5.46 -19.97
C LEU A 25 -9.34 -5.70 -18.53
N ILE A 26 -10.05 -6.80 -18.26
CA ILE A 26 -10.47 -7.17 -16.91
C ILE A 26 -9.25 -7.44 -16.01
N VAL A 27 -8.24 -8.15 -16.50
CA VAL A 27 -7.00 -8.39 -15.75
C VAL A 27 -6.25 -7.07 -15.49
N ALA A 28 -6.14 -6.19 -16.47
CA ALA A 28 -5.53 -4.88 -16.30
C ALA A 28 -6.29 -4.02 -15.28
N LEU A 29 -7.63 -4.03 -15.33
CA LEU A 29 -8.49 -3.28 -14.41
C LEU A 29 -8.35 -3.80 -12.98
N THR A 30 -8.33 -5.12 -12.77
CA THR A 30 -8.14 -5.72 -11.44
C THR A 30 -6.75 -5.46 -10.89
N LEU A 31 -5.69 -5.48 -11.74
CA LEU A 31 -4.35 -5.06 -11.36
C LEU A 31 -4.29 -3.58 -10.96
N LEU A 32 -4.90 -2.69 -11.75
CA LEU A 32 -4.95 -1.27 -11.42
C LEU A 32 -5.72 -1.03 -10.12
N PHE A 33 -6.86 -1.69 -9.95
CA PHE A 33 -7.68 -1.55 -8.74
C PHE A 33 -6.94 -2.04 -7.49
N THR A 34 -6.27 -3.19 -7.55
CA THR A 34 -5.47 -3.71 -6.43
C THR A 34 -4.29 -2.80 -6.12
N LEU A 35 -3.60 -2.26 -7.14
CA LEU A 35 -2.54 -1.26 -6.96
C LEU A 35 -3.08 0.03 -6.34
N SER A 36 -4.22 0.52 -6.79
CA SER A 36 -4.87 1.71 -6.22
C SER A 36 -5.22 1.50 -4.75
N ILE A 37 -5.77 0.34 -4.38
CA ILE A 37 -6.05 0.00 -2.98
C ILE A 37 -4.76 -0.08 -2.17
N ALA A 38 -3.72 -0.73 -2.69
CA ALA A 38 -2.44 -0.85 -2.00
C ALA A 38 -1.79 0.54 -1.77
N LEU A 39 -1.85 1.42 -2.78
CA LEU A 39 -1.39 2.80 -2.68
C LEU A 39 -2.24 3.59 -1.70
N TRP A 40 -3.56 3.46 -1.75
CA TRP A 40 -4.47 4.10 -0.81
C TRP A 40 -4.12 3.68 0.61
N TYR A 41 -4.08 2.38 0.89
CA TYR A 41 -3.75 1.84 2.20
C TYR A 41 -2.41 2.37 2.69
N ARG A 42 -1.40 2.36 1.82
CA ARG A 42 -0.08 2.92 2.14
C ARG A 42 -0.09 4.42 2.43
N TYR A 43 -0.91 5.20 1.74
CA TYR A 43 -0.93 6.66 1.84
C TYR A 43 -1.84 7.19 2.96
N PHE A 44 -2.91 6.46 3.30
CA PHE A 44 -3.91 6.85 4.29
C PHE A 44 -3.75 6.16 5.65
N THR A 45 -2.80 5.24 5.79
CA THR A 45 -2.46 4.68 7.11
C THR A 45 -2.16 5.79 8.12
N PRO A 46 -2.62 5.64 9.38
CA PRO A 46 -2.45 6.66 10.40
C PRO A 46 -0.96 6.96 10.69
N LEU A 47 -0.08 5.95 10.53
CA LEU A 47 1.38 6.09 10.55
C LEU A 47 1.90 7.05 9.49
N ALA A 48 1.41 6.97 8.24
CA ALA A 48 1.84 7.84 7.16
C ALA A 48 1.39 9.29 7.38
N LYS A 49 0.17 9.49 7.92
CA LYS A 49 -0.32 10.82 8.32
C LYS A 49 0.55 11.43 9.41
N LEU A 50 0.89 10.65 10.44
CA LEU A 50 1.74 11.08 11.55
C LEU A 50 3.16 11.41 11.07
N GLN A 51 3.73 10.61 10.18
CA GLN A 51 5.03 10.89 9.57
C GLN A 51 5.04 12.22 8.80
N ARG A 52 4.00 12.50 8.01
CA ARG A 52 3.88 13.79 7.31
C ARG A 52 3.73 14.95 8.29
N ALA A 53 2.96 14.76 9.35
CA ALA A 53 2.74 15.81 10.33
C ALA A 53 4.01 16.17 11.12
N LEU A 54 4.87 15.17 11.41
CA LEU A 54 6.22 15.36 11.93
C LEU A 54 7.16 16.07 10.93
N LEU A 55 7.11 15.69 9.65
CA LEU A 55 7.92 16.32 8.59
C LEU A 55 7.54 17.79 8.35
N ASN A 56 6.25 18.09 8.42
CA ASN A 56 5.73 19.45 8.26
C ASN A 56 5.92 20.32 9.51
N HIS A 57 6.62 19.83 10.55
CA HIS A 57 6.79 20.49 11.85
C HIS A 57 5.47 20.93 12.52
N SER A 58 4.34 20.36 12.09
CA SER A 58 3.01 20.68 12.61
C SER A 58 2.75 20.09 14.00
N ILE A 59 3.57 19.11 14.39
CA ILE A 59 3.48 18.42 15.68
C ILE A 59 4.90 18.30 16.25
N THR A 60 5.06 18.46 17.57
CA THR A 60 6.36 18.21 18.20
C THR A 60 6.72 16.73 18.18
N PRO A 61 8.01 16.37 18.17
CA PRO A 61 8.45 14.96 18.20
C PRO A 61 7.84 14.18 19.37
N ARG A 62 7.70 14.85 20.52
CA ARG A 62 7.11 14.26 21.72
C ARG A 62 5.64 13.93 21.54
N GLN A 63 4.86 14.86 20.99
CA GLN A 63 3.44 14.63 20.66
C GLN A 63 3.29 13.52 19.61
N GLY A 64 4.19 13.43 18.63
CA GLY A 64 4.27 12.32 17.68
C GLY A 64 4.46 10.97 18.38
N CYS A 65 5.35 10.89 19.37
CA CYS A 65 5.53 9.68 20.19
C CYS A 65 4.26 9.33 21.00
N HIS A 66 3.52 10.32 21.51
CA HIS A 66 2.25 10.06 22.21
C HIS A 66 1.21 9.43 21.28
N GLN A 67 1.04 9.96 20.07
CA GLN A 67 0.11 9.41 19.09
C GLN A 67 0.53 8.03 18.61
N LEU A 68 1.83 7.80 18.38
CA LEU A 68 2.35 6.48 18.00
C LEU A 68 2.10 5.43 19.07
N ALA A 69 2.22 5.78 20.36
CA ALA A 69 1.96 4.84 21.45
C ALA A 69 0.49 4.38 21.48
N GLY A 70 -0.45 5.27 21.12
CA GLY A 70 -1.86 4.91 20.95
C GLY A 70 -2.11 3.96 19.77
N MET A 71 -1.26 3.97 18.75
CA MET A 71 -1.38 3.10 17.56
C MET A 71 -0.69 1.74 17.73
N MET A 72 0.25 1.61 18.68
CA MET A 72 1.16 0.46 18.80
C MET A 72 0.80 -0.53 19.92
N THR A 73 -0.48 -0.63 20.29
CA THR A 73 -0.93 -1.44 21.44
C THR A 73 -0.64 -2.94 21.34
N ILE A 74 -0.22 -3.42 20.16
CA ILE A 74 -0.06 -4.85 19.86
C ILE A 74 1.35 -5.38 20.18
N ASN A 75 2.40 -4.55 20.11
CA ASN A 75 3.79 -5.00 20.27
C ASN A 75 4.43 -4.41 21.53
N SER A 76 4.51 -5.22 22.60
CA SER A 76 5.03 -4.82 23.91
C SER A 76 6.46 -4.27 23.88
N ALA A 77 7.34 -4.82 23.04
CA ALA A 77 8.71 -4.34 22.89
C ALA A 77 8.76 -2.94 22.27
N MET A 78 7.95 -2.68 21.24
CA MET A 78 7.84 -1.35 20.63
C MET A 78 7.17 -0.34 21.57
N VAL A 79 6.18 -0.78 22.36
CA VAL A 79 5.54 0.06 23.38
C VAL A 79 6.55 0.48 24.47
N GLN A 80 7.46 -0.41 24.85
CA GLN A 80 8.50 -0.08 25.84
C GLN A 80 9.52 0.92 25.27
N GLU A 81 9.97 0.71 24.02
CA GLU A 81 10.91 1.62 23.33
C GLU A 81 10.27 3.01 23.13
N ILE A 82 8.99 3.08 22.77
CA ILE A 82 8.31 4.38 22.62
C ILE A 82 8.04 5.06 23.95
N ASN A 83 7.70 4.32 25.01
CA ASN A 83 7.52 4.91 26.34
C ASN A 83 8.83 5.50 26.85
N ARG A 84 9.97 4.86 26.59
CA ARG A 84 11.29 5.45 26.88
C ARG A 84 11.48 6.78 26.14
N LEU A 85 11.14 6.86 24.85
CA LEU A 85 11.23 8.10 24.06
C LEU A 85 10.22 9.18 24.48
N ARG A 86 9.06 8.80 25.05
CA ARG A 86 8.05 9.74 25.56
C ARG A 86 8.47 10.38 26.88
N PHE A 87 9.01 9.56 27.78
CA PHE A 87 9.30 9.94 29.17
C PHE A 87 10.76 10.32 29.44
N GLN A 88 11.62 10.32 28.42
CA GLN A 88 12.99 10.84 28.58
C GLN A 88 13.00 12.35 28.91
N ALA A 89 14.02 12.78 29.66
CA ALA A 89 14.19 14.16 30.09
C ALA A 89 14.51 15.11 28.92
N ALA A 90 15.28 14.62 27.93
CA ALA A 90 15.62 15.36 26.72
C ALA A 90 14.50 15.26 25.68
N GLU A 91 14.28 16.31 24.89
CA GLU A 91 13.31 16.25 23.79
C GLU A 91 13.77 15.25 22.73
N PRO A 92 12.92 14.28 22.31
CA PRO A 92 13.31 13.30 21.30
C PRO A 92 13.56 13.97 19.95
N THR A 93 14.62 13.54 19.26
CA THR A 93 14.95 14.13 17.96
C THR A 93 13.99 13.63 16.88
N LEU A 94 13.68 14.47 15.89
CA LEU A 94 12.85 14.08 14.74
C LEU A 94 13.37 12.81 14.03
N VAL A 95 14.69 12.66 13.95
CA VAL A 95 15.37 11.53 13.28
C VAL A 95 15.16 10.22 14.05
N GLU A 96 15.12 10.26 15.38
CA GLU A 96 14.82 9.08 16.21
C GLU A 96 13.37 8.64 16.05
N VAL A 97 12.43 9.59 16.12
CA VAL A 97 11.00 9.30 15.94
C VAL A 97 10.73 8.76 14.54
N GLN A 98 11.36 9.30 13.50
CA GLN A 98 11.24 8.78 12.12
C GLN A 98 11.81 7.38 11.95
N ARG A 99 12.99 7.09 12.52
CA ARG A 99 13.57 5.74 12.50
C ARG A 99 12.63 4.74 13.18
N PHE A 100 12.03 5.13 14.29
CA PHE A 100 11.08 4.32 15.00
C PHE A 100 9.80 4.06 14.18
N ILE A 101 9.22 5.09 13.54
CA ILE A 101 8.07 4.94 12.62
C ILE A 101 8.40 3.99 11.46
N LYS A 102 9.61 4.09 10.89
CA LYS A 102 10.02 3.21 9.79
C LYS A 102 10.13 1.75 10.24
N ARG A 103 10.65 1.52 11.46
CA ARG A 103 10.73 0.18 12.06
C ARG A 103 9.34 -0.38 12.36
N ALA A 104 8.46 0.45 12.89
CA ALA A 104 7.05 0.13 13.14
C ALA A 104 6.30 -0.36 11.90
N ARG A 105 6.49 0.35 10.78
CA ARG A 105 5.83 0.04 9.51
C ARG A 105 6.29 -1.28 8.87
N ASN A 106 7.38 -1.87 9.36
CA ASN A 106 7.86 -3.17 8.89
C ASN A 106 7.37 -4.32 9.77
N VAL A 107 6.77 -4.02 10.93
CA VAL A 107 6.30 -5.01 11.92
C VAL A 107 4.77 -5.06 12.01
N LEU A 108 4.10 -3.96 11.65
CA LEU A 108 2.65 -3.87 11.39
C LEU A 108 2.35 -4.20 9.93
#